data_AF-A0A0A9D9C6-F1
#
_entry.id   AF-A0A0A9D9C6-F1
#
_cell.length_a   1.000
_cell.length_b   1.000
_cell.length_c   1.000
_cell.angle_alpha   90.00
_cell.angle_beta   90.00
_cell.angle_gamma   90.00
#
_symmetry.space_group_name_H-M   'P 1'
#
loop_
_entity.id
_entity.type
_entity.pdbx_description
1 polymer ?
#
loop_
_entity_poly.entity_id
_entity_poly.type
_entity_poly.pdbx_seq_one_letter_code
_entity_poly.pdbx_strand_id
1 'polypeptide(L)'
;MLRRTKNSTDKEGRPILTLPPASIEVKYCDLSESEKDFYEALFQRSKVKFDQFVEQGRVLHNYASILELLLRLRQCCDHPFLVLSRGDTQEFADLNKLAKRFLHGGNGSVNGDSSCLPSRAYIEEVVQELQKGEGECPICLEAFEDAVLKVHLAPSGFWMIEDNAIKGLMSY
;
A
#
# COMPACT_ATOMS: atom_id res chain seq x y z
N MET A 1 12.38 18.59 -25.51
CA MET A 1 11.94 17.19 -25.30
C MET A 1 12.28 16.38 -26.54
N LEU A 2 13.00 15.27 -26.41
CA LEU A 2 13.38 14.39 -27.53
C LEU A 2 12.51 13.13 -27.48
N ARG A 3 11.83 12.78 -28.59
CA ARG A 3 10.99 11.58 -28.70
C ARG A 3 11.50 10.69 -29.83
N ARG A 4 11.85 9.44 -29.51
CA ARG A 4 12.14 8.37 -30.48
C ARG A 4 11.15 7.23 -30.26
N THR A 5 10.71 6.59 -31.32
CA THR A 5 9.85 5.39 -31.32
C THR A 5 10.65 4.16 -31.75
N LYS A 6 10.10 2.95 -31.56
CA LYS A 6 10.70 1.68 -32.02
C LYS A 6 11.00 1.67 -33.53
N ASN A 7 10.29 2.50 -34.30
CA ASN A 7 10.43 2.61 -35.75
C ASN A 7 11.38 3.75 -36.17
N SER A 8 12.10 4.36 -35.22
CA SER A 8 13.00 5.46 -35.55
C SER A 8 14.18 4.93 -36.34
N THR A 9 14.49 5.64 -37.42
CA THR A 9 15.60 5.34 -38.32
C THR A 9 16.73 6.35 -38.14
N ASP A 10 17.96 5.91 -38.37
CA ASP A 10 19.12 6.78 -38.45
C ASP A 10 19.13 7.57 -39.77
N LYS A 11 20.11 8.46 -39.94
CA LYS A 11 20.28 9.29 -41.14
C LYS A 11 20.42 8.48 -42.43
N GLU A 12 20.90 7.24 -42.35
CA GLU A 12 21.02 6.32 -43.49
C GLU A 12 19.77 5.42 -43.69
N GLY A 13 18.66 5.70 -42.99
CA GLY A 13 17.40 4.97 -43.14
C GLY A 13 17.36 3.59 -42.46
N ARG A 14 18.41 3.23 -41.72
CA ARG A 14 18.46 1.96 -40.95
C ARG A 14 17.71 2.12 -39.62
N PRO A 15 16.96 1.10 -39.16
CA PRO A 15 16.34 1.14 -37.85
C PRO A 15 17.41 1.29 -36.76
N ILE A 16 17.21 2.23 -35.84
CA ILE A 16 18.17 2.50 -34.75
C ILE A 16 18.22 1.30 -33.78
N LEU A 17 17.11 0.58 -33.63
CA LEU A 17 16.99 -0.60 -32.79
C LEU A 17 16.26 -1.72 -33.54
N THR A 18 16.79 -2.94 -33.47
CA THR A 18 16.10 -4.15 -33.92
C THR A 18 15.69 -4.94 -32.68
N LEU A 19 14.42 -4.82 -32.30
CA LEU A 19 13.88 -5.53 -31.14
C LEU A 19 13.24 -6.85 -31.57
N PRO A 20 13.43 -7.94 -30.80
CA PRO A 20 12.67 -9.16 -31.03
C PRO A 20 11.17 -8.89 -30.81
N PRO A 21 10.28 -9.73 -31.38
CA PRO A 21 8.85 -9.64 -31.13
C PRO A 21 8.55 -9.67 -29.63
N ALA A 22 7.60 -8.85 -29.19
CA ALA A 22 7.18 -8.84 -27.79
C ALA A 22 6.43 -10.13 -27.46
N SER A 23 6.91 -10.88 -26.46
CA SER A 23 6.18 -12.00 -25.86
C SER A 23 5.34 -11.50 -24.69
N ILE A 24 4.02 -11.64 -24.77
CA ILE A 24 3.10 -11.27 -23.70
C ILE A 24 2.52 -12.57 -23.14
N GLU A 25 2.73 -12.81 -21.85
CA GLU A 25 2.21 -13.96 -21.11
C GLU A 25 1.31 -13.46 -19.98
N VAL A 26 0.11 -14.01 -19.87
CA VAL A 26 -0.82 -13.71 -18.76
C VAL A 26 -0.68 -14.80 -17.71
N LYS A 27 -0.26 -14.41 -16.51
CA LYS A 27 -0.16 -15.31 -15.36
C LYS A 27 -1.32 -15.05 -14.41
N TYR A 28 -2.10 -16.10 -14.16
CA TYR A 28 -3.19 -16.05 -13.19
C TYR A 28 -2.64 -16.47 -11.83
N CYS A 29 -2.87 -15.64 -10.83
CA CYS A 29 -2.45 -15.88 -9.45
C CYS A 29 -3.69 -16.09 -8.59
N ASP A 30 -3.69 -17.16 -7.79
CA ASP A 30 -4.73 -17.41 -6.80
C ASP A 30 -4.36 -16.72 -5.48
N LEU A 31 -5.36 -16.07 -4.87
CA LEU A 31 -5.22 -15.51 -3.53
C LEU A 31 -5.17 -16.64 -2.48
N SER A 32 -4.31 -16.48 -1.49
CA SER A 32 -4.30 -17.31 -0.28
C SER A 32 -5.58 -17.13 0.54
N GLU A 33 -5.86 -18.04 1.48
CA GLU A 33 -7.07 -17.95 2.31
C GLU A 33 -7.14 -16.63 3.10
N SER A 34 -6.02 -16.18 3.67
CA SER A 34 -5.96 -14.92 4.41
C SER A 34 -6.15 -13.69 3.52
N GLU A 35 -5.64 -13.71 2.29
CA GLU A 35 -5.86 -12.65 1.29
C GLU A 35 -7.31 -12.64 0.80
N LYS A 36 -7.90 -13.81 0.59
CA LYS A 36 -9.32 -13.95 0.21
C LYS A 36 -10.23 -13.40 1.30
N ASP A 37 -9.97 -13.74 2.57
CA ASP A 37 -10.75 -13.22 3.70
C ASP A 37 -10.70 -11.70 3.77
N PHE A 38 -9.51 -11.12 3.58
CA PHE A 38 -9.34 -9.66 3.57
C PHE A 38 -10.03 -9.02 2.35
N TYR A 39 -9.87 -9.61 1.17
CA TYR A 39 -10.52 -9.15 -0.06
C TYR A 39 -12.04 -9.17 0.06
N GLU A 40 -12.62 -10.27 0.54
CA GLU A 40 -14.06 -10.42 0.67
C GLU A 40 -14.64 -9.42 1.67
N ALA A 41 -13.97 -9.22 2.80
CA ALA A 41 -14.38 -8.21 3.78
C ALA A 41 -14.37 -6.79 3.18
N LEU A 42 -13.35 -6.46 2.38
CA LEU A 42 -13.26 -5.17 1.69
C LEU A 42 -14.31 -5.03 0.59
N PHE A 43 -14.59 -6.11 -0.14
CA PHE A 43 -15.59 -6.17 -1.20
C PHE A 43 -17.00 -5.95 -0.66
N GLN A 44 -17.39 -6.67 0.39
CA GLN A 44 -18.71 -6.52 1.01
C GLN A 44 -18.93 -5.09 1.50
N ARG A 45 -17.93 -4.49 2.15
CA ARG A 45 -18.00 -3.09 2.58
C ARG A 45 -18.17 -2.14 1.39
N SER A 46 -17.37 -2.32 0.35
CA SER A 46 -17.42 -1.48 -0.85
C SER A 46 -18.77 -1.61 -1.57
N LYS A 47 -19.32 -2.83 -1.60
CA LYS A 47 -20.63 -3.12 -2.18
C LYS A 47 -21.76 -2.42 -1.42
N VAL A 48 -21.78 -2.49 -0.09
CA VAL A 48 -22.78 -1.77 0.72
C VAL A 48 -22.77 -0.27 0.43
N LYS A 49 -21.59 0.36 0.35
CA LYS A 49 -21.48 1.78 -0.02
C LYS A 49 -21.96 2.05 -1.45
N PHE A 50 -21.64 1.17 -2.39
CA PHE A 50 -22.10 1.29 -3.77
C PHE A 50 -23.63 1.18 -3.86
N ASP A 51 -24.22 0.20 -3.19
CA ASP A 51 -25.68 -0.03 -3.17
C ASP A 51 -26.41 1.19 -2.61
N GLN A 52 -25.87 1.86 -1.58
CA GLN A 52 -26.40 3.14 -1.08
C GLN A 52 -26.42 4.23 -2.16
N PHE A 53 -25.38 4.33 -2.99
CA PHE A 53 -25.37 5.31 -4.08
C PHE A 53 -26.37 4.96 -5.19
N VAL A 54 -26.62 3.66 -5.42
CA VAL A 54 -27.63 3.17 -6.35
C VAL A 54 -29.03 3.51 -5.85
N GLU A 55 -29.34 3.22 -4.58
CA GLU A 55 -30.63 3.53 -3.95
C GLU A 55 -30.93 5.04 -3.99
N GLN A 56 -29.92 5.88 -3.80
CA GLN A 56 -30.05 7.33 -3.88
C GLN A 56 -30.17 7.85 -5.32
N GLY A 57 -29.92 7.03 -6.34
CA GLY A 57 -29.88 7.44 -7.74
C GLY A 57 -28.72 8.41 -8.07
N ARG A 58 -27.65 8.43 -7.24
CA ARG A 58 -26.55 9.40 -7.33
C ARG A 58 -25.20 8.77 -7.72
N VAL A 59 -25.23 7.63 -8.40
CA VAL A 59 -24.03 6.89 -8.83
C VAL A 59 -23.09 7.78 -9.66
N LEU A 60 -23.60 8.43 -10.71
CA LEU A 60 -22.78 9.29 -11.59
C LEU A 60 -22.29 10.56 -10.89
N HIS A 61 -23.05 11.09 -9.94
CA HIS A 61 -22.65 12.26 -9.17
C HIS A 61 -21.48 11.96 -8.22
N ASN A 62 -21.39 10.71 -7.74
CA ASN A 62 -20.33 10.27 -6.81
C ASN A 62 -19.30 9.37 -7.51
N TYR A 63 -19.00 9.62 -8.79
CA TYR A 63 -18.04 8.81 -9.56
C TYR A 63 -16.66 8.73 -8.89
N ALA A 64 -16.19 9.82 -8.27
CA ALA A 64 -14.92 9.85 -7.57
C ALA A 64 -14.89 8.85 -6.40
N SER A 65 -15.96 8.80 -5.60
CA SER A 65 -16.11 7.84 -4.50
C SER A 65 -16.18 6.39 -5.02
N ILE A 66 -16.84 6.15 -6.15
CA ILE A 66 -16.89 4.80 -6.76
C ILE A 66 -15.51 4.38 -7.24
N LEU A 67 -14.78 5.27 -7.91
CA LEU A 67 -13.42 5.00 -8.35
C LEU A 67 -12.48 4.76 -7.18
N GLU A 68 -12.68 5.44 -6.06
CA GLU A 68 -11.95 5.17 -4.82
C GLU A 68 -12.23 3.75 -4.31
N LEU A 69 -13.49 3.32 -4.23
CA LEU A 69 -13.84 1.95 -3.81
C LEU A 69 -13.15 0.90 -4.69
N LEU A 70 -13.15 1.12 -6.01
CA LEU A 70 -12.46 0.25 -6.97
C LEU A 70 -10.94 0.29 -6.79
N LEU A 71 -10.37 1.45 -6.50
CA LEU A 71 -8.93 1.61 -6.25
C LEU A 71 -8.50 0.81 -5.02
N ARG A 72 -9.28 0.84 -3.94
CA ARG A 72 -8.98 0.04 -2.73
C ARG A 72 -9.03 -1.47 -3.02
N LEU A 73 -10.00 -1.93 -3.81
CA LEU A 73 -10.06 -3.34 -4.22
C LEU A 73 -8.86 -3.75 -5.08
N ARG A 74 -8.37 -2.86 -5.95
CA ARG A 74 -7.15 -3.12 -6.74
C ARG A 74 -5.91 -3.19 -5.86
N GLN A 75 -5.74 -2.24 -4.95
CA GLN A 75 -4.64 -2.23 -3.98
C GLN A 75 -4.61 -3.49 -3.12
N CYS A 76 -5.79 -4.01 -2.75
CA CYS A 76 -5.92 -5.27 -2.02
C CYS A 76 -5.38 -6.48 -2.79
N CYS A 77 -5.53 -6.52 -4.11
CA CYS A 77 -4.97 -7.58 -4.95
C CYS A 77 -3.44 -7.53 -5.01
N ASP A 78 -2.85 -6.35 -4.84
CA ASP A 78 -1.40 -6.18 -4.81
C ASP A 78 -0.83 -6.48 -3.42
N HIS A 79 -1.28 -5.77 -2.38
CA HIS A 79 -0.88 -6.03 -1.00
C HIS A 79 -1.83 -5.34 0.02
N PRO A 80 -2.32 -6.04 1.07
CA PRO A 80 -3.25 -5.47 2.06
C PRO A 80 -2.77 -4.18 2.73
N PHE A 81 -1.44 -4.01 2.90
CA PHE A 81 -0.85 -2.79 3.46
C PHE A 81 -1.19 -1.55 2.65
N LEU A 82 -1.26 -1.62 1.31
CA LEU A 82 -1.55 -0.46 0.45
C LEU A 82 -2.93 0.15 0.71
N VAL A 83 -3.87 -0.65 1.20
CA VAL A 83 -5.20 -0.20 1.61
C VAL A 83 -5.15 0.54 2.95
N LEU A 84 -4.26 0.12 3.86
CA LEU A 84 -4.20 0.56 5.26
C LEU A 84 -3.23 1.71 5.51
N SER A 85 -2.19 1.87 4.69
CA SER A 85 -1.13 2.88 4.89
C SER A 85 -1.58 4.30 4.64
N ARG A 86 -2.64 4.49 3.83
CA ARG A 86 -3.14 5.82 3.49
C ARG A 86 -4.11 6.27 4.58
N GLY A 87 -3.62 6.98 5.61
CA GLY A 87 -4.28 7.93 6.53
C GLY A 87 -5.69 7.66 7.12
N ASP A 88 -6.55 6.94 6.42
CA ASP A 88 -7.90 6.50 6.72
C ASP A 88 -7.93 5.31 7.71
N THR A 89 -6.96 5.26 8.62
CA THR A 89 -6.77 4.18 9.59
C THR A 89 -8.03 3.92 10.42
N GLN A 90 -8.88 4.93 10.58
CA GLN A 90 -10.18 4.81 11.25
C GLN A 90 -11.23 4.08 10.41
N GLU A 91 -11.30 4.32 9.10
CA GLU A 91 -12.32 3.67 8.26
C GLU A 91 -12.08 2.17 8.16
N PHE A 92 -10.81 1.76 8.12
CA PHE A 92 -10.40 0.36 7.94
C PHE A 92 -9.85 -0.27 9.23
N ALA A 93 -10.08 0.34 10.39
CA ALA A 93 -9.60 -0.14 11.68
C ALA A 93 -9.99 -1.60 11.95
N ASP A 94 -11.20 -1.99 11.55
CA ASP A 94 -11.72 -3.34 11.72
C ASP A 94 -10.97 -4.38 10.86
N LEU A 95 -10.44 -3.96 9.71
CA LEU A 95 -9.67 -4.80 8.79
C LEU A 95 -8.21 -4.95 9.23
N ASN A 96 -7.71 -4.10 10.13
CA ASN A 96 -6.34 -4.22 10.67
C ASN A 96 -6.10 -5.58 11.33
N LYS A 97 -7.13 -6.22 11.90
CA LYS A 97 -7.01 -7.56 12.49
C LYS A 97 -6.72 -8.62 11.42
N LEU A 98 -7.38 -8.53 10.27
CA LEU A 98 -7.16 -9.44 9.13
C LEU A 98 -5.78 -9.19 8.51
N ALA A 99 -5.40 -7.94 8.35
CA ALA A 99 -4.09 -7.58 7.84
C ALA A 99 -2.94 -8.01 8.76
N LYS A 100 -3.12 -7.89 10.09
CA LYS A 100 -2.17 -8.42 11.07
C LYS A 100 -2.05 -9.94 10.94
N ARG A 101 -3.16 -10.68 10.75
CA ARG A 101 -3.10 -12.14 10.50
C ARG A 101 -2.32 -12.49 9.24
N PHE A 102 -2.48 -11.71 8.18
CA PHE A 102 -1.68 -11.85 6.97
C PHE A 102 -0.18 -11.64 7.25
N LEU A 103 0.18 -10.55 7.93
CA LEU A 103 1.58 -10.22 8.26
C LEU A 103 2.24 -11.23 9.23
N HIS A 104 1.47 -11.80 10.17
CA HIS A 104 1.98 -12.79 11.13
C HIS A 104 1.90 -14.23 10.61
N GLY A 105 1.14 -14.48 9.54
CA GLY A 105 0.96 -15.79 8.91
C GLY A 105 2.16 -16.30 8.11
N GLY A 106 3.23 -15.50 7.99
CA GLY A 106 4.49 -15.86 7.32
C GLY A 106 5.36 -16.91 8.05
N ASN A 107 4.75 -17.83 8.81
CA ASN A 107 5.43 -18.99 9.40
C ASN A 107 5.21 -20.28 8.59
N GLY A 108 4.90 -20.14 7.30
CA GLY A 108 4.90 -21.23 6.33
C GLY A 108 6.21 -21.27 5.56
N SER A 109 7.11 -22.19 5.95
CA SER A 109 8.27 -22.72 5.22
C SER A 109 8.62 -22.01 3.89
N VAL A 110 9.43 -20.94 3.98
CA VAL A 110 10.29 -20.53 2.87
C VAL A 110 11.68 -21.09 3.14
N ASN A 111 11.95 -22.29 2.62
CA ASN A 111 13.32 -22.74 2.37
C ASN A 111 13.90 -21.94 1.19
N GLY A 112 14.12 -20.64 1.40
CA GLY A 112 14.58 -19.70 0.37
C GLY A 112 15.23 -18.49 1.03
N ASP A 113 16.55 -18.57 1.14
CA ASP A 113 17.55 -17.51 1.25
C ASP A 113 17.24 -16.34 2.20
N SER A 114 17.95 -16.34 3.33
CA SER A 114 18.02 -15.26 4.33
C SER A 114 18.68 -13.95 3.82
N SER A 115 18.50 -13.60 2.55
CA SER A 115 19.13 -12.43 1.91
C SER A 115 18.19 -11.24 1.68
N CYS A 116 16.91 -11.32 2.06
CA CYS A 116 15.92 -10.26 1.78
C CYS A 116 15.72 -9.24 2.92
N LEU A 117 16.30 -9.49 4.10
CA LEU A 117 16.28 -8.52 5.18
C LEU A 117 17.37 -7.47 4.91
N PRO A 118 17.03 -6.17 4.87
CA PRO A 118 18.02 -5.12 4.73
C PRO A 118 19.04 -5.22 5.88
N SER A 119 20.29 -4.87 5.62
CA SER A 119 21.32 -4.88 6.67
C SER A 119 20.89 -3.97 7.82
N ARG A 120 21.21 -4.37 9.06
CA ARG A 120 20.86 -3.59 10.25
C ARG A 120 21.33 -2.12 10.16
N ALA A 121 22.49 -1.90 9.53
CA ALA A 121 23.02 -0.55 9.29
C ALA A 121 22.13 0.27 8.35
N TYR A 122 21.62 -0.33 7.27
CA TYR A 122 20.68 0.34 6.35
C TYR A 122 19.35 0.66 7.04
N ILE A 123 18.85 -0.24 7.90
CA ILE A 123 17.64 0.01 8.68
C ILE A 123 17.86 1.18 9.64
N GLU A 124 18.99 1.22 10.34
CA GLU A 124 19.33 2.31 11.27
C GLU A 124 19.48 3.66 10.54
N GLU A 125 20.08 3.67 9.35
CA GLU A 125 20.21 4.86 8.49
C GLU A 125 18.85 5.40 8.04
N VAL A 126 18.01 4.54 7.45
CA VAL A 126 16.65 4.92 7.00
C VAL A 126 15.80 5.41 8.18
N VAL A 127 15.89 4.77 9.34
CA VAL A 127 15.20 5.24 10.56
C VAL A 127 15.68 6.62 10.99
N GLN A 128 16.97 6.91 10.84
CA GLN A 128 17.53 8.22 11.17
C GLN A 128 17.09 9.32 10.18
N GLU A 129 16.94 9.01 8.90
CA GLU A 129 16.38 9.92 7.89
C GLU A 129 14.90 10.21 8.16
N LEU A 130 14.11 9.16 8.48
CA LEU A 130 12.72 9.29 8.89
C LEU A 130 12.56 10.19 10.13
N GLN A 131 13.46 10.08 11.11
CA GLN A 131 13.46 10.92 12.32
C GLN A 131 13.79 12.40 12.05
N LYS A 132 14.54 12.68 10.97
CA LYS A 132 14.88 14.05 10.56
C LYS A 132 13.75 14.71 9.77
N GLY A 133 12.70 13.97 9.40
CA GLY A 133 11.63 14.45 8.50
C GLY A 133 12.12 14.64 7.06
N GLU A 134 13.29 14.10 6.73
CA GLU A 134 13.89 14.20 5.40
C GLU A 134 13.62 12.88 4.67
N GLY A 135 12.54 12.84 3.89
CA GLY A 135 12.22 11.70 3.04
C GLY A 135 10.79 11.72 2.52
N GLU A 136 10.55 10.97 1.45
CA GLU A 136 9.24 10.74 0.89
C GLU A 136 8.93 9.24 0.95
N CYS A 137 7.67 8.89 1.20
CA CYS A 137 7.26 7.51 1.10
C CYS A 137 7.38 7.05 -0.37
N PRO A 138 8.16 6.00 -0.71
CA PRO A 138 8.31 5.55 -2.10
C PRO A 138 7.03 4.95 -2.70
N ILE A 139 5.99 4.77 -1.87
CA ILE A 139 4.70 4.19 -2.25
C ILE A 139 3.65 5.28 -2.55
N CYS A 140 3.60 6.34 -1.73
CA CYS A 140 2.62 7.43 -1.90
C CYS A 140 3.23 8.79 -2.25
N LEU A 141 4.56 8.92 -2.27
CA LEU A 141 5.32 10.14 -2.52
C LEU A 141 4.96 11.30 -1.58
N GLU A 142 4.43 10.98 -0.40
CA GLU A 142 4.11 11.95 0.65
C GLU A 142 5.34 12.17 1.54
N ALA A 143 5.58 13.43 1.90
CA ALA A 143 6.62 13.81 2.86
C ALA A 143 6.23 13.41 4.29
N PHE A 144 7.22 13.04 5.11
CA PHE A 144 7.00 12.65 6.51
C PHE A 144 6.77 13.88 7.41
N GLU A 145 5.66 14.60 7.24
CA GLU A 145 5.40 15.86 7.98
C GLU A 145 4.86 15.66 9.42
N ASP A 146 4.30 14.50 9.77
CA ASP A 146 3.75 14.22 11.11
C ASP A 146 4.30 12.92 11.73
N ALA A 147 5.60 12.90 12.03
CA ALA A 147 6.22 11.81 12.79
C ALA A 147 5.87 11.88 14.29
N VAL A 148 4.61 11.60 14.68
CA VAL A 148 4.28 11.32 16.09
C VAL A 148 4.49 9.82 16.36
N LEU A 149 5.74 9.42 16.56
CA LEU A 149 6.09 8.14 17.19
C LEU A 149 6.39 8.38 18.67
N LYS A 150 5.38 8.29 19.55
CA LYS A 150 5.62 8.22 21.00
C LYS A 150 6.05 6.81 21.39
N VAL A 151 7.34 6.63 21.52
CA VAL A 151 7.97 5.39 22.00
C VAL A 151 8.25 5.55 23.50
N HIS A 152 7.53 4.83 24.37
CA HIS A 152 7.86 4.74 25.80
C HIS A 152 8.47 3.37 26.09
N LEU A 153 9.69 3.36 26.65
CA LEU A 153 10.37 2.15 27.10
C LEU A 153 9.83 1.71 28.46
N ALA A 154 9.14 0.58 28.52
CA ALA A 154 8.89 -0.10 29.78
C ALA A 154 10.18 -0.79 30.26
N PRO A 155 10.47 -0.84 31.58
CA PRO A 155 11.70 -1.45 32.13
C PRO A 155 11.88 -2.95 31.84
N SER A 156 10.86 -3.61 31.28
CA SER A 156 10.84 -5.04 30.95
C SER A 156 11.11 -5.35 29.46
N GLY A 157 11.42 -4.35 28.63
CA GLY A 157 11.85 -4.58 27.24
C GLY A 157 10.75 -5.08 26.29
N PHE A 158 9.47 -4.96 26.68
CA PHE A 158 8.33 -5.29 25.83
C PHE A 158 7.74 -4.00 25.22
N TRP A 159 7.59 -3.95 23.90
CA TRP A 159 6.93 -2.84 23.20
C TRP A 159 5.41 -3.00 23.32
N MET A 160 4.74 -2.08 24.01
CA MET A 160 3.27 -2.00 24.02
C MET A 160 2.82 -0.73 23.28
N ILE A 161 1.93 -0.90 22.31
CA ILE A 161 1.18 0.19 21.67
C ILE A 161 -0.14 0.32 22.45
N GLU A 162 -0.27 1.36 23.27
CA GLU A 162 -1.56 1.75 23.85
C GLU A 162 -2.14 2.95 23.09
N ASP A 163 -3.32 2.76 22.53
CA ASP A 163 -4.15 3.79 21.91
C ASP A 163 -4.76 4.71 22.98
N ASN A 164 -4.12 5.83 23.32
CA ASN A 164 -4.81 6.98 23.91
C ASN A 164 -3.98 8.27 23.96
N ALA A 165 -4.32 9.25 23.10
CA ALA A 165 -4.12 10.69 23.38
C ALA A 165 -4.82 11.59 22.34
N ILE A 166 -6.16 11.54 22.23
CA ILE A 166 -6.95 12.69 21.76
C ILE A 166 -7.64 13.29 22.98
N LYS A 167 -6.91 14.09 23.77
CA LYS A 167 -7.51 15.11 24.65
C LYS A 167 -6.55 16.28 24.81
N GLY A 168 -6.96 17.43 24.27
CA GLY A 168 -6.52 18.74 24.73
C GLY A 168 -5.57 19.46 23.78
N LEU A 169 -6.15 20.20 22.83
CA LEU A 169 -5.72 21.57 22.48
C LEU A 169 -6.90 22.26 21.75
N MET A 170 -8.01 22.36 22.48
CA MET A 170 -8.98 23.45 22.32
C MET A 170 -8.82 24.27 23.60
N SER A 171 -8.11 25.39 23.54
CA SER A 171 -8.34 26.61 24.34
C SER A 171 -7.24 27.64 24.07
N TYR A 172 -7.70 28.77 23.57
CA TYR A 172 -7.03 30.05 23.23
C TYR A 172 -6.24 30.11 21.94
#